data_AF-A0A374WNT6-F1
#
_entry.id   AF-A0A374WNT6-F1
#
_cell.length_a   1.000
_cell.length_b   1.000
_cell.length_c   1.000
_cell.angle_alpha   90.00
_cell.angle_beta   90.00
_cell.angle_gamma   90.00
#
_symmetry.space_group_name_H-M   'P 1'
#
loop_
_entity.id
_entity.type
_entity.pdbx_description
1 polymer ?
#
loop_
_entity_poly.entity_id
_entity_poly.type
_entity_poly.pdbx_seq_one_letter_code
_entity_poly.pdbx_strand_id
1 'polypeptide(L)'
;MYKEQTELIQDQLDTELYTARTKLEEALDELAIRRDYKILASELYEVVYERYSNGMAIVTEMMDAGNELLSADIEYLNMQIETYRYYYMLRKIAGTL
;
A
#
# COMPACT_ATOMS: atom_id res chain seq x y z
N MET A 1 37.97 -7.57 -20.91
CA MET A 1 36.89 -8.38 -21.51
C MET A 1 36.16 -9.28 -20.51
N TYR A 2 36.60 -10.50 -20.16
CA TYR A 2 35.77 -11.37 -19.27
C TYR A 2 35.59 -10.80 -17.85
N LYS A 3 36.64 -10.22 -17.26
CA LYS A 3 36.59 -9.62 -15.91
C LYS A 3 35.69 -8.38 -15.85
N GLU A 4 35.79 -7.50 -16.85
CA GLU A 4 34.89 -6.34 -17.01
C GLU A 4 33.42 -6.74 -17.17
N GLN A 5 33.12 -7.81 -17.91
CA GLN A 5 31.75 -8.31 -18.04
C GLN A 5 31.21 -8.83 -16.71
N THR A 6 32.02 -9.53 -15.92
CA THR A 6 31.59 -10.02 -14.60
C THR A 6 31.36 -8.86 -13.63
N GLU A 7 32.25 -7.87 -13.60
CA GLU A 7 32.10 -6.65 -12.77
C GLU A 7 30.84 -5.87 -13.16
N LEU A 8 30.57 -5.69 -14.46
CA LEU A 8 29.36 -5.00 -14.94
C LEU A 8 28.07 -5.74 -14.53
N ILE A 9 28.04 -7.07 -14.65
CA ILE A 9 26.88 -7.87 -14.25
C ILE A 9 26.63 -7.76 -12.74
N GLN A 10 27.71 -7.72 -11.95
CA GLN A 10 27.62 -7.61 -10.49
C GLN A 10 27.09 -6.24 -10.06
N ASP A 11 27.59 -5.16 -10.66
CA ASP A 11 27.09 -3.80 -10.41
C ASP A 11 25.61 -3.63 -10.79
N GLN A 12 25.19 -4.26 -11.90
CA GLN A 12 23.79 -4.27 -12.33
C GLN A 12 22.90 -5.00 -11.31
N LEU A 13 23.33 -6.18 -10.85
CA LEU A 13 22.59 -6.95 -9.86
C LEU A 13 22.46 -6.21 -8.53
N ASP A 14 23.55 -5.59 -8.06
CA ASP A 14 23.54 -4.79 -6.84
C ASP A 14 22.56 -3.62 -6.97
N THR A 15 22.59 -2.91 -8.11
CA THR A 15 21.68 -1.79 -8.39
C THR A 15 20.21 -2.24 -8.40
N GLU A 16 19.91 -3.38 -9.03
CA GLU A 16 18.57 -3.94 -9.06
C GLU A 16 18.09 -4.35 -7.66
N LEU A 17 18.97 -4.95 -6.87
CA LEU A 17 18.67 -5.36 -5.49
C LEU A 17 18.38 -4.15 -4.59
N TYR A 18 19.23 -3.12 -4.64
CA TYR A 18 19.01 -1.87 -3.91
C TYR A 18 17.70 -1.22 -4.31
N THR A 19 17.42 -1.13 -5.62
CA THR A 19 16.18 -0.54 -6.14
C THR A 19 14.95 -1.30 -5.66
N ALA A 20 14.97 -2.64 -5.74
CA ALA A 20 13.85 -3.48 -5.31
C ALA A 20 13.61 -3.38 -3.79
N ARG A 21 14.67 -3.30 -3.00
CA ARG A 21 14.57 -3.12 -1.54
C ARG A 21 13.96 -1.77 -1.19
N THR A 22 14.46 -0.68 -1.78
CA THR A 22 13.94 0.67 -1.53
C THR A 22 12.46 0.77 -1.89
N LYS A 23 12.04 0.22 -3.04
CA LYS A 23 10.62 0.22 -3.42
C LYS A 23 9.73 -0.59 -2.46
N LEU A 24 10.26 -1.67 -1.88
CA LEU A 24 9.53 -2.43 -0.87
C LEU A 24 9.41 -1.64 0.45
N GLU A 25 10.47 -0.95 0.87
CA GLU A 25 10.46 -0.08 2.05
C GLU A 25 9.43 1.05 1.88
N GLU A 26 9.47 1.76 0.75
CA GLU A 26 8.48 2.80 0.41
C GLU A 26 7.04 2.26 0.38
N ALA A 27 6.84 1.06 -0.19
CA ALA A 27 5.52 0.44 -0.23
C ALA A 27 5.01 0.04 1.17
N LEU A 28 5.89 -0.40 2.06
CA LEU A 28 5.51 -0.73 3.45
C LEU A 28 5.11 0.52 4.23
N ASP A 29 5.83 1.63 4.04
CA ASP A 29 5.50 2.92 4.64
C ASP A 29 4.14 3.44 4.11
N GLU A 30 3.92 3.39 2.80
CA GLU A 30 2.63 3.80 2.22
C GLU A 30 1.49 2.87 2.67
N LEU A 31 1.72 1.56 2.76
CA LEU A 31 0.74 0.61 3.27
C LEU A 31 0.31 0.93 4.71
N ALA A 32 1.25 1.36 5.56
CA ALA A 32 0.94 1.79 6.92
C ALA A 32 0.04 3.05 6.91
N ILE A 33 0.36 4.04 6.07
CA ILE A 33 -0.45 5.24 5.91
C ILE A 33 -1.87 4.90 5.44
N ARG A 34 -2.01 4.03 4.44
CA ARG A 34 -3.33 3.60 3.93
C ARG A 34 -4.13 2.83 4.98
N ARG A 35 -3.46 2.05 5.83
CA ARG A 35 -4.09 1.36 6.95
C ARG A 35 -4.69 2.34 7.94
N ASP A 36 -3.92 3.35 8.35
CA ASP A 36 -4.36 4.35 9.32
C ASP A 36 -5.50 5.20 8.75
N TYR A 37 -5.43 5.54 7.46
CA TYR A 37 -6.52 6.23 6.76
C TYR A 37 -7.81 5.40 6.73
N LYS A 38 -7.72 4.10 6.46
CA LYS A 38 -8.86 3.18 6.54
C LYS A 38 -9.49 3.13 7.94
N ILE A 39 -8.66 3.11 8.99
CA ILE A 39 -9.16 3.14 10.38
C ILE A 39 -9.94 4.45 10.61
N LEU A 40 -9.38 5.59 10.21
CA LEU A 40 -10.05 6.88 10.35
C LEU A 40 -11.37 6.94 9.56
N ALA A 41 -11.41 6.43 8.34
CA ALA A 41 -12.62 6.37 7.53
C ALA A 41 -13.70 5.46 8.16
N SER A 42 -13.28 4.38 8.83
CA SER A 42 -14.19 3.51 9.59
C SER A 42 -14.78 4.22 10.80
N GLU A 43 -13.95 4.93 11.57
CA GLU A 43 -14.41 5.72 12.72
C GLU A 43 -15.37 6.85 12.28
N LEU A 44 -15.08 7.51 11.17
CA LEU A 44 -15.97 8.51 10.58
C LEU A 44 -17.33 7.90 10.22
N TYR A 45 -17.33 6.75 9.54
CA TYR A 45 -18.55 6.04 9.19
C TYR A 45 -19.39 5.71 10.42
N GLU A 46 -18.78 5.19 11.49
CA GLU A 46 -19.47 4.87 12.74
C GLU A 46 -20.12 6.11 13.37
N VAL A 47 -19.39 7.23 13.46
CA VAL A 47 -19.92 8.49 14.01
C VAL A 47 -21.08 9.03 13.17
N VAL A 48 -20.97 8.99 11.84
CA VAL A 48 -22.02 9.47 10.94
C VAL A 48 -23.24 8.55 10.98
N TYR A 49 -23.02 7.24 11.08
CA TYR A 49 -24.10 6.27 11.27
C TYR A 49 -24.90 6.54 12.54
N GLU A 50 -24.23 6.77 13.67
CA GLU A 50 -24.88 7.12 14.94
C GLU A 50 -25.65 8.45 14.83
N ARG A 51 -25.11 9.45 14.12
CA ARG A 51 -25.85 10.70 13.89
C ARG A 51 -27.09 10.46 13.00
N TYR A 52 -26.96 9.65 11.96
CA TYR A 52 -28.04 9.32 11.03
C TYR A 52 -29.16 8.53 11.73
N SER A 53 -28.82 7.52 12.52
CA SER A 53 -29.77 6.69 13.27
C SER A 53 -30.58 7.51 14.28
N ASN A 54 -29.97 8.56 14.84
CA ASN A 54 -30.62 9.50 15.75
C ASN A 54 -31.29 10.70 15.04
N GLY A 55 -31.35 10.72 13.71
CA GLY A 55 -31.97 11.81 12.93
C GLY A 55 -31.21 13.13 12.95
N MET A 56 -29.94 13.13 13.37
CA MET A 56 -29.04 14.29 13.44
C MET A 56 -28.13 14.45 12.21
N ALA A 57 -28.15 13.48 11.30
CA ALA A 57 -27.49 13.54 10.00
C ALA A 57 -28.46 13.09 8.91
N ILE A 58 -28.26 13.57 7.69
CA ILE A 58 -29.07 13.21 6.54
C ILE A 58 -28.46 12.03 5.76
N VAL A 59 -29.28 11.38 4.92
CA VAL A 59 -28.86 10.20 4.15
C VAL A 59 -27.65 10.46 3.26
N THR A 60 -27.47 11.69 2.76
CA THR A 60 -26.31 12.02 1.92
C THR A 60 -25.00 12.05 2.72
N GLU A 61 -25.00 12.57 3.96
CA GLU A 61 -23.81 12.49 4.84
C GLU A 61 -23.42 11.03 5.08
N MET A 62 -24.40 10.16 5.30
CA MET A 62 -24.18 8.72 5.48
C MET A 62 -23.62 8.04 4.21
N MET A 63 -24.12 8.44 3.04
CA MET A 63 -23.61 7.93 1.76
C MET A 63 -22.18 8.42 1.49
N ASP A 64 -21.87 9.67 1.82
CA ASP A 64 -20.52 10.23 1.65
C ASP A 64 -19.51 9.51 2.54
N ALA A 65 -19.84 9.29 3.81
CA ALA A 65 -18.99 8.52 4.73
C ALA A 65 -18.80 7.06 4.27
N GLY A 66 -19.86 6.44 3.74
CA GLY A 66 -19.78 5.10 3.16
C GLY A 66 -18.87 5.01 1.93
N ASN A 67 -18.93 6.02 1.06
CA ASN A 67 -18.07 6.10 -0.12
C ASN A 67 -16.60 6.33 0.26
N GLU A 68 -16.34 7.13 1.28
CA GLU A 68 -14.98 7.37 1.79
C GLU A 68 -14.38 6.09 2.39
N LEU A 69 -15.14 5.36 3.22
CA LEU A 69 -14.72 4.07 3.76
C LEU A 69 -14.44 3.05 2.64
N LEU A 70 -15.34 2.94 1.66
CA LEU A 70 -15.14 2.03 0.52
C LEU A 70 -13.88 2.39 -0.27
N SER A 71 -13.62 3.69 -0.48
CA SER A 71 -12.42 4.16 -1.18
C SER A 71 -11.16 3.82 -0.40
N ALA A 72 -11.15 4.06 0.90
CA ALA A 72 -10.02 3.73 1.77
C ALA A 72 -9.74 2.23 1.80
N ASP A 73 -10.77 1.38 1.80
CA ASP A 73 -10.65 -0.07 1.69
C ASP A 73 -9.99 -0.51 0.38
N ILE A 74 -10.45 0.04 -0.75
CA ILE A 74 -9.90 -0.26 -2.08
C ILE A 74 -8.44 0.19 -2.16
N GLU A 75 -8.12 1.39 -1.70
CA GLU A 75 -6.75 1.91 -1.69
C GLU A 75 -5.82 1.05 -0.82
N TYR A 76 -6.27 0.65 0.37
CA TYR A 76 -5.51 -0.22 1.25
C TYR A 76 -5.23 -1.58 0.59
N LEU A 77 -6.24 -2.22 -0.01
CA LEU A 77 -6.08 -3.50 -0.70
C LEU A 77 -5.13 -3.40 -1.91
N ASN A 78 -5.25 -2.34 -2.70
CA ASN A 78 -4.33 -2.08 -3.81
C ASN A 78 -2.90 -1.94 -3.32
N MET A 79 -2.69 -1.20 -2.22
CA MET A 79 -1.35 -1.03 -1.64
C MET A 79 -0.79 -2.34 -1.08
N GLN A 80 -1.63 -3.22 -0.54
CA GLN A 80 -1.21 -4.57 -0.13
C GLN A 80 -0.73 -5.39 -1.34
N ILE A 81 -1.48 -5.38 -2.43
CA ILE A 81 -1.11 -6.08 -3.67
C ILE A 81 0.24 -5.58 -4.18
N GLU A 82 0.44 -4.26 -4.21
CA GLU A 82 1.69 -3.65 -4.64
C GLU A 82 2.87 -4.02 -3.72
N THR A 83 2.65 -4.02 -2.40
CA THR A 83 3.66 -4.45 -1.42
C THR A 83 4.07 -5.91 -1.66
N TYR A 84 3.11 -6.81 -1.89
CA TYR A 84 3.42 -8.20 -2.24
C TYR A 84 4.20 -8.30 -3.55
N ARG A 85 3.84 -7.51 -4.57
CA ARG A 85 4.57 -7.47 -5.84
C ARG A 85 6.04 -7.11 -5.63
N TYR A 86 6.33 -6.06 -4.85
CA TYR A 86 7.70 -5.67 -4.54
C TYR A 86 8.46 -6.71 -3.71
N TYR A 87 7.78 -7.34 -2.74
CA TYR A 87 8.38 -8.43 -1.96
C TYR A 87 8.81 -9.61 -2.83
N TYR A 88 7.94 -10.06 -3.74
CA TYR A 88 8.28 -11.16 -4.64
C TYR A 88 9.31 -10.77 -5.70
N MET A 89 9.33 -9.51 -6.14
CA MET A 89 10.38 -8.98 -7.02
C MET A 89 11.75 -9.03 -6.33
N LEU A 90 11.83 -8.57 -5.08
CA LEU A 90 13.05 -8.63 -4.28
C LEU A 90 13.52 -10.08 -4.09
N ARG A 91 12.62 -11.00 -3.72
CA ARG A 91 12.96 -12.43 -3.56
C ARG A 91 13.49 -13.05 -4.84
N LYS A 92 12.88 -12.71 -5.98
CA LYS A 92 13.32 -13.17 -7.30
C LYS A 92 14.74 -12.71 -7.61
N ILE A 93 15.04 -11.43 -7.42
CA ILE A 93 16.37 -10.84 -7.67
C ILE A 93 17.41 -11.46 -6.72
N ALA A 94 17.04 -11.65 -5.44
CA ALA A 94 17.91 -12.27 -4.44
C ALA A 94 18.09 -13.80 -4.63
N GLY A 95 17.42 -14.43 -5.60
CA GLY A 95 17.49 -15.87 -5.83
C GLY A 95 16.84 -16.71 -4.72
N THR A 96 15.91 -16.14 -3.96
CA THR A 96 15.24 -16.77 -2.81
C THR A 96 13.76 -17.02 -3.02
N LEU A 97 13.26 -16.91 -4.26
CA LEU A 97 11.84 -17.10 -4.61
C LEU A 97 11.38 -18.56 -4.43
#